data_AF-A0AAU2Q4F2-F1
#
_entry.id   AF-A0AAU2Q4F2-F1
#
_cell.length_a   1.000
_cell.length_b   1.000
_cell.length_c   1.000
_cell.angle_alpha   90.00
_cell.angle_beta   90.00
_cell.angle_gamma   90.00
#
_symmetry.space_group_name_H-M   'P 1'
#
loop_
_entity.id
_entity.type
_entity.pdbx_description
1 polymer ?
#
loop_
_entity_poly.entity_id
_entity_poly.type
_entity_poly.pdbx_seq_one_letter_code
_entity_poly.pdbx_strand_id
1 'polypeptide(L)'
;MAKWTAKHEAPEPLEGPVVATVTGGTILWFALFLVQLPFYGWFADRGQLWWVWTCAAGGFLGLIGIWYVRGRDAALKRHAAERAAEAEAEAEAAGQAGQDGQAGRPGPQV
;
A
#
# COMPACT_ATOMS: atom_id res chain seq x y z
N MET A 1 22.97 -40.12 18.69
CA MET A 1 22.00 -40.27 17.57
C MET A 1 20.89 -39.25 17.80
N ALA A 2 20.51 -38.31 16.94
CA ALA A 2 20.97 -37.88 15.63
C ALA A 2 20.71 -36.36 15.54
N LYS A 3 21.65 -35.63 14.94
CA LYS A 3 21.61 -34.20 14.60
C LYS A 3 20.39 -33.89 13.71
N TRP A 4 19.35 -33.25 14.25
CA TRP A 4 18.26 -32.72 13.42
C TRP A 4 18.80 -31.50 12.68
N THR A 5 19.13 -31.70 11.41
CA THR A 5 19.67 -30.68 10.52
C THR A 5 18.47 -30.17 9.73
N ALA A 6 17.96 -28.98 10.06
CA ALA A 6 16.86 -28.35 9.34
C ALA A 6 17.32 -28.04 7.91
N LYS A 7 17.11 -29.01 7.02
CA LYS A 7 17.45 -28.96 5.60
C LYS A 7 16.24 -28.41 4.84
N HIS A 8 15.84 -27.19 5.14
CA HIS A 8 14.94 -26.41 4.30
C HIS A 8 15.73 -25.18 3.89
N GLU A 9 16.39 -25.31 2.73
CA GLU A 9 16.85 -24.16 1.95
C GLU A 9 15.65 -23.23 1.82
N ALA A 10 15.75 -22.02 2.38
CA ALA A 10 14.64 -21.08 2.44
C ALA A 10 14.13 -20.91 1.00
N PRO A 11 12.89 -21.35 0.69
CA PRO A 11 12.32 -21.17 -0.63
C PRO A 11 12.42 -19.68 -0.97
N GLU A 12 12.69 -19.36 -2.25
CA GLU A 12 12.74 -17.97 -2.74
C GLU A 12 11.67 -17.15 -2.04
N PRO A 13 12.02 -15.97 -1.49
CA PRO A 13 11.09 -15.19 -0.67
C PRO A 13 9.75 -15.18 -1.39
N LEU A 14 8.75 -15.80 -0.79
CA LEU A 14 7.38 -15.61 -1.18
C LEU A 14 7.11 -14.13 -0.94
N GLU A 15 7.44 -13.30 -1.93
CA GLU A 15 6.93 -11.95 -2.12
C GLU A 15 5.44 -12.05 -2.49
N GLY A 16 4.70 -12.95 -1.81
CA GLY A 16 3.27 -12.82 -1.70
C GLY A 16 3.00 -11.46 -1.05
N PRO A 17 1.89 -10.79 -1.41
CA PRO A 17 1.58 -9.47 -0.88
C PRO A 17 1.17 -9.59 0.61
N VAL A 18 2.14 -9.86 1.50
CA VAL A 18 1.96 -9.96 2.95
C VAL A 18 1.37 -8.65 3.48
N VAL A 19 1.77 -7.53 2.89
CA VAL A 19 1.19 -6.21 3.18
C VAL A 19 -0.31 -6.16 2.88
N ALA A 20 -0.75 -6.74 1.75
CA ALA A 20 -2.18 -6.78 1.42
C ALA A 20 -2.95 -7.72 2.35
N THR A 21 -2.39 -8.88 2.72
CA THR A 21 -3.03 -9.81 3.67
C THR A 21 -3.14 -9.21 5.07
N VAL A 22 -2.07 -8.57 5.56
CA VAL A 22 -2.07 -7.89 6.86
C VAL A 22 -3.05 -6.71 6.87
N THR A 23 -3.14 -5.98 5.76
CA THR A 23 -4.11 -4.88 5.58
C THR A 23 -5.54 -5.41 5.51
N GLY A 24 -5.79 -6.48 4.76
CA GLY A 24 -7.10 -7.11 4.65
C GLY A 24 -7.59 -7.69 5.98
N GLY A 25 -6.72 -8.41 6.70
CA GLY A 25 -7.02 -8.93 8.04
C GLY A 25 -7.34 -7.81 9.03
N THR A 26 -6.56 -6.73 8.98
CA THR A 26 -6.83 -5.51 9.77
C THR A 26 -8.21 -4.91 9.48
N ILE A 27 -8.53 -4.67 8.20
CA ILE A 27 -9.79 -4.05 7.80
C ILE A 27 -10.96 -4.93 8.25
N LEU A 28 -10.85 -6.24 8.08
CA LEU A 28 -11.86 -7.20 8.51
C LEU A 28 -12.08 -7.13 10.03
N TRP A 29 -11.02 -7.18 10.83
CA TRP A 29 -11.12 -7.08 12.30
C TRP A 29 -11.67 -5.74 12.77
N PHE A 30 -11.29 -4.65 12.12
CA PHE A 30 -11.82 -3.31 12.42
C PHE A 30 -13.30 -3.18 12.05
N ALA A 31 -13.71 -3.68 10.88
CA ALA A 31 -15.11 -3.69 10.47
C ALA A 31 -15.97 -4.53 11.42
N LEU A 32 -15.49 -5.71 11.82
CA LEU A 32 -16.11 -6.54 12.86
C LEU A 32 -16.32 -5.74 14.15
N PHE A 33 -15.29 -5.03 14.64
CA PHE A 33 -15.42 -4.16 15.82
C PHE A 33 -16.51 -3.08 15.67
N LEU A 34 -16.56 -2.40 14.52
CA LEU A 34 -17.57 -1.38 14.25
C LEU A 34 -19.00 -1.93 14.25
N VAL A 35 -19.20 -3.11 13.66
CA VAL A 35 -20.49 -3.79 13.67
C VAL A 35 -20.89 -4.19 15.09
N GLN A 36 -19.94 -4.50 15.97
CA GLN A 36 -20.24 -4.90 17.36
C GLN A 36 -20.66 -3.73 18.25
N LEU A 37 -20.23 -2.49 17.97
CA LEU A 37 -20.54 -1.30 18.78
C LEU A 37 -22.05 -1.06 19.02
N PRO A 38 -22.94 -1.10 18.01
CA PRO A 38 -24.38 -0.97 18.26
C PRO A 38 -24.96 -2.13 19.08
N PHE A 39 -24.29 -3.29 19.11
CA PHE A 39 -24.67 -4.47 19.90
C PHE A 39 -23.89 -4.61 21.20
N TYR A 40 -23.11 -3.58 21.60
CA TYR A 40 -22.23 -3.68 22.76
C TYR A 40 -22.97 -4.05 24.06
N GLY A 41 -24.16 -3.49 24.27
CA GLY A 41 -25.01 -3.84 25.42
C GLY A 41 -25.37 -5.32 25.46
N TRP A 42 -25.73 -5.91 24.31
CA TRP A 42 -26.06 -7.33 24.20
C TRP A 42 -24.87 -8.24 24.49
N PHE A 43 -23.65 -7.84 24.08
CA PHE A 43 -22.42 -8.56 24.41
C PHE A 43 -22.05 -8.43 25.90
N ALA A 44 -22.30 -7.26 26.50
CA ALA A 44 -22.08 -7.02 27.92
C ALA A 44 -23.03 -7.84 28.79
N ASP A 45 -24.31 -7.87 28.44
CA ASP A 45 -25.34 -8.65 29.15
C ASP A 45 -25.06 -10.16 29.12
N ARG A 46 -24.35 -10.65 28.10
CA ARG A 46 -23.98 -12.06 27.90
C ARG A 46 -22.58 -12.43 28.37
N GLY A 47 -21.83 -11.47 28.94
CA GLY A 47 -20.45 -11.69 29.41
C GLY A 47 -19.44 -11.95 28.29
N GLN A 48 -19.78 -11.64 27.04
CA GLN A 48 -18.93 -11.88 25.87
C GLN A 48 -18.02 -10.68 25.53
N LEU A 49 -17.85 -9.76 26.49
CA LEU A 49 -17.04 -8.55 26.33
C LEU A 49 -15.59 -8.85 25.92
N TRP A 50 -15.04 -10.00 26.34
CA TRP A 50 -13.73 -10.51 25.90
C TRP A 50 -13.59 -10.52 24.37
N TRP A 51 -14.64 -10.92 23.66
CA TRP A 51 -14.65 -11.01 22.19
C TRP A 51 -14.56 -9.62 21.57
N VAL A 52 -15.28 -8.66 22.15
CA VAL A 52 -15.22 -7.24 21.75
C VAL A 52 -13.81 -6.68 21.96
N TRP A 53 -13.18 -6.97 23.10
CA TRP A 53 -11.81 -6.55 23.38
C TRP A 53 -10.78 -7.17 22.44
N THR A 54 -10.99 -8.42 22.02
CA THR A 54 -10.14 -9.08 21.02
C THR A 54 -10.28 -8.38 19.66
N CYS A 55 -11.51 -8.06 19.23
CA CYS A 55 -11.74 -7.28 18.02
C CYS A 55 -11.16 -5.87 18.13
N ALA A 56 -11.29 -5.22 19.29
CA ALA A 56 -10.74 -3.90 19.54
C ALA A 56 -9.21 -3.91 19.45
N ALA A 57 -8.54 -4.90 20.06
CA ALA A 57 -7.10 -5.05 19.98
C ALA A 57 -6.61 -5.31 18.54
N GLY A 58 -7.28 -6.21 17.80
CA GLY A 58 -6.97 -6.47 16.39
C GLY A 58 -7.22 -5.28 15.47
N GLY A 59 -8.34 -4.58 15.67
CA GLY A 59 -8.69 -3.37 14.92
C GLY A 59 -7.75 -2.19 15.20
N PHE A 60 -7.39 -1.96 16.47
CA PHE A 60 -6.50 -0.87 16.88
C PHE A 60 -5.06 -1.12 16.41
N LEU A 61 -4.55 -2.34 16.59
CA LEU A 61 -3.23 -2.74 16.09
C LEU A 61 -3.16 -2.63 14.57
N GLY A 62 -4.24 -3.01 13.89
CA GLY A 62 -4.33 -2.88 12.45
C GLY A 62 -4.41 -1.43 11.96
N LEU A 63 -5.15 -0.56 12.65
CA LEU A 63 -5.21 0.87 12.31
C LEU A 63 -3.82 1.52 12.35
N ILE A 64 -3.02 1.17 13.36
CA ILE A 64 -1.61 1.58 13.49
C ILE A 64 -0.77 1.02 12.33
N GLY A 65 -0.97 -0.24 11.96
CA GLY A 65 -0.31 -0.86 10.81
C GLY A 65 -0.61 -0.16 9.48
N ILE A 66 -1.88 0.21 9.23
CA ILE A 66 -2.29 0.97 8.04
C ILE A 66 -1.68 2.36 8.04
N TRP A 67 -1.62 3.03 9.19
CA TRP A 67 -0.99 4.35 9.31
C TRP A 67 0.50 4.30 8.96
N TYR A 68 1.19 3.25 9.40
CA TYR A 68 2.60 2.99 9.10
C TYR A 68 2.84 2.73 7.60
N VAL A 69 1.99 1.90 6.96
CA VAL A 69 2.12 1.60 5.52
C VAL A 69 1.72 2.80 4.66
N ARG A 70 0.63 3.52 4.99
CA ARG A 70 0.26 4.76 4.28
C ARG A 70 1.31 5.85 4.42
N GLY A 71 1.99 5.94 5.56
CA GLY A 71 3.15 6.82 5.73
C GLY A 71 4.27 6.48 4.76
N ARG A 72 4.53 5.19 4.51
CA ARG A 72 5.51 4.72 3.52
C ARG A 72 5.05 4.94 2.08
N ASP A 73 3.79 4.64 1.78
CA ASP A 73 3.22 4.78 0.43
C ASP A 73 3.10 6.25 0.03
N ALA A 74 2.83 7.14 0.97
CA ALA A 74 2.84 8.58 0.74
C ALA A 74 4.24 9.09 0.37
N ALA A 75 5.30 8.56 0.97
CA ALA A 75 6.67 8.91 0.60
C ALA A 75 7.03 8.38 -0.80
N LEU A 76 6.62 7.15 -1.15
CA LEU A 76 6.85 6.55 -2.46
C LEU A 76 6.07 7.27 -3.58
N LYS A 77 4.80 7.64 -3.33
CA LYS A 77 3.99 8.42 -4.28
C LYS A 77 4.56 9.81 -4.56
N ARG A 78 5.21 10.45 -3.58
CA ARG A 78 5.86 11.75 -3.80
C ARG A 78 7.05 11.63 -4.75
N HIS A 79 7.91 10.63 -4.57
CA HIS A 79 9.00 10.36 -5.50
C HIS A 79 8.51 9.93 -6.89
N ALA A 80 7.42 9.17 -6.97
CA ALA A 80 6.82 8.81 -8.26
C ALA A 80 6.24 10.04 -8.99
N ALA A 81 5.66 10.99 -8.27
CA ALA A 81 5.14 12.23 -8.84
C ALA A 81 6.26 13.16 -9.33
N GLU A 82 7.37 13.27 -8.59
CA GLU A 82 8.56 14.02 -9.02
C GLU A 82 9.16 13.45 -10.31
N ARG A 83 9.30 12.12 -10.38
CA ARG A 83 9.76 11.41 -11.58
C ARG A 83 8.85 11.57 -12.79
N ALA A 84 7.54 11.62 -12.57
CA ALA A 84 6.56 11.86 -13.64
C ALA A 84 6.67 13.30 -14.17
N ALA A 85 6.83 14.28 -13.27
CA ALA A 85 7.03 15.68 -13.65
C ALA A 85 8.35 15.91 -14.42
N GLU A 86 9.43 15.23 -14.03
CA GLU A 86 10.70 15.24 -14.76
C GLU A 86 10.55 14.66 -16.19
N ALA A 87 9.83 13.54 -16.32
CA ALA A 87 9.59 12.89 -17.60
C ALA A 87 8.68 13.73 -18.52
N GLU A 88 7.68 14.41 -17.96
CA GLU A 88 6.82 15.35 -18.70
C GLU A 88 7.60 16.57 -19.19
N ALA A 89 8.49 17.13 -18.35
CA ALA A 89 9.35 18.25 -18.73
C ALA A 89 10.36 17.89 -19.82
N GLU A 90 10.95 16.69 -19.77
CA GLU A 90 11.82 16.18 -20.84
C GLU A 90 11.06 15.94 -22.15
N ALA A 91 9.82 15.44 -22.06
CA ALA A 91 8.96 15.22 -23.23
C ALA A 91 8.55 16.55 -23.90
N GLU A 92 8.22 17.58 -23.11
CA GLU A 92 7.96 18.93 -23.61
C GLU A 92 9.20 19.54 -24.27
N ALA A 93 10.36 19.46 -23.62
CA ALA A 93 11.61 19.97 -24.18
C ALA A 93 12.00 19.29 -25.50
N ALA A 94 11.79 17.97 -25.61
CA ALA A 94 12.00 17.23 -26.86
C ALA A 94 11.00 17.62 -27.96
N GLY A 95 9.75 17.92 -27.58
CA GLY A 95 8.70 18.40 -28.49
C GLY A 95 8.99 19.79 -29.05
N GLN A 96 9.45 20.72 -28.21
CA GLN A 96 9.86 22.08 -28.62
C GLN A 96 11.05 22.03 -29.60
N ALA A 97 12.09 21.25 -29.28
CA ALA A 97 13.28 21.14 -30.14
C ALA A 97 12.96 20.59 -31.55
N GLY A 98 11.96 19.70 -31.66
CA GLY A 98 11.46 19.19 -32.93
C GLY A 98 10.67 20.23 -33.74
N GLN A 99 9.88 21.08 -33.07
CA GLN A 99 9.12 22.15 -33.71
C GLN A 99 10.02 23.27 -34.22
N ASP A 100 11.01 23.68 -33.43
CA ASP A 100 11.96 24.73 -33.81
C ASP A 100 12.84 24.29 -35.00
N GLY A 101 13.23 23.01 -35.05
CA GLY A 101 13.95 22.41 -36.19
C GLY A 101 13.12 22.27 -37.47
N GLN A 102 11.79 22.21 -37.37
CA GLN A 102 10.88 22.17 -38.51
C GLN A 102 10.52 23.56 -39.03
N ALA A 103 10.36 24.55 -38.13
CA ALA A 103 10.14 25.95 -38.48
C ALA A 103 11.35 26.58 -39.19
N GLY A 104 12.56 26.07 -38.95
CA GLY A 104 13.79 26.52 -39.59
C GLY A 104 14.08 25.92 -40.99
N ARG A 105 13.23 25.03 -41.54
CA ARG A 105 13.42 24.49 -42.89
C ARG A 105 12.81 25.43 -43.93
N PRO A 106 13.59 26.23 -44.69
CA PRO A 106 13.03 26.96 -45.82
C PRO A 106 12.51 25.94 -46.84
N GLY A 107 11.23 26.07 -47.20
CA GLY A 107 10.58 25.21 -48.18
C GLY A 107 11.30 25.25 -49.53
N PRO A 108 11.27 24.15 -50.31
CA PRO A 108 11.93 24.10 -51.62
C PRO A 108 11.22 25.08 -52.56
N GLN A 109 11.91 26.18 -52.91
CA GLN A 109 11.44 27.16 -53.87
C GLN A 109 11.56 26.54 -55.28
N VAL A 110 10.41 26.41 -55.95
CA VAL A 110 10.22 25.92 -57.34
C VAL A 110 10.50 27.03 -58.35
#